data_AF-A0A539DYH2-F1
#
_entry.id   AF-A0A539DYH2-F1
#
_cell.length_a   1.000
_cell.length_b   1.000
_cell.length_c   1.000
_cell.angle_alpha   90.00
_cell.angle_beta   90.00
_cell.angle_gamma   90.00
#
_symmetry.space_group_name_H-M   'P 1'
#
loop_
_entity.id
_entity.type
_entity.pdbx_description
1 polymer ?
#
loop_
_entity_poly.entity_id
_entity_poly.type
_entity_poly.pdbx_seq_one_letter_code
_entity_poly.pdbx_strand_id
1 'polypeptide(L)'
;LQWSALFLWRCDVAIRSMTQSLLVYCTLLFLSACANKAVIELDPVTSLPPERPAVDPTLGRRLHPTVEAYFGRYANDGLQGYVQRVGEQLVARNFNNPPVYRFTVLDADEANTFSLPGGYVYITRGLLAYLTSEAQLAALLAHELGHQATGRFPYDASHVEGGAPSLQRLERALYAGATIPAFLPS
;
A
#
# COMPACT_ATOMS: atom_id res chain seq x y z
N LEU A 1 67.08 22.41 28.61
CA LEU A 1 66.28 21.17 28.55
C LEU A 1 65.06 21.15 29.47
N GLN A 2 64.95 22.04 30.48
CA GLN A 2 63.82 22.07 31.44
C GLN A 2 62.58 22.84 30.93
N TRP A 3 62.76 23.80 30.03
CA TRP A 3 61.68 24.64 29.48
C TRP A 3 60.77 23.92 28.48
N SER A 4 61.30 22.95 27.73
CA SER A 4 60.55 22.15 26.75
C SER A 4 59.59 21.17 27.43
N ALA A 5 59.96 20.59 28.57
CA ALA A 5 59.11 19.64 29.31
C ALA A 5 57.89 20.32 29.97
N LEU A 6 58.05 21.54 30.50
CA LEU A 6 56.95 22.33 31.06
C LEU A 6 55.94 22.79 29.99
N PHE A 7 56.43 23.09 28.79
CA PHE A 7 55.58 23.45 27.66
C PHE A 7 54.75 22.25 27.18
N LEU A 8 55.37 21.09 27.04
CA LEU A 8 54.67 19.84 26.67
C LEU A 8 53.66 19.40 27.75
N TRP A 9 53.99 19.53 29.04
CA TRP A 9 53.06 19.22 30.13
C TRP A 9 51.84 20.15 30.14
N ARG A 10 52.03 21.45 29.91
CA ARG A 10 50.92 22.41 29.77
C ARG A 10 50.05 22.14 28.54
N CYS A 11 50.65 21.70 27.42
CA CYS A 11 49.89 21.27 26.25
C CYS A 11 49.08 19.99 26.54
N ASP A 12 49.65 18.98 27.19
CA ASP A 12 48.96 17.72 27.52
C ASP A 12 47.79 17.95 28.50
N VAL A 13 47.98 18.81 29.51
CA VAL A 13 46.90 19.20 30.44
C VAL A 13 45.80 20.00 29.73
N ALA A 14 46.15 20.93 28.83
CA ALA A 14 45.18 21.69 28.05
C ALA A 14 44.39 20.80 27.07
N ILE A 15 45.06 19.85 26.41
CA ILE A 15 44.43 18.87 25.51
C ILE A 15 43.49 17.96 26.30
N ARG A 16 43.92 17.44 27.46
CA ARG A 16 43.06 16.62 28.33
C ARG A 16 41.84 17.38 28.82
N SER A 17 41.99 18.65 29.23
CA SER A 17 40.87 19.51 29.62
C SER A 17 39.88 19.75 28.47
N MET A 18 40.39 20.07 27.27
CA MET A 18 39.56 20.24 26.07
C MET A 18 38.81 18.95 25.69
N THR A 19 39.48 17.79 25.74
CA THR A 19 38.84 16.50 25.44
C THR A 19 37.77 16.13 26.47
N GLN A 20 37.97 16.43 27.76
CA GLN A 20 36.97 16.21 28.81
C GLN A 20 35.75 17.12 28.63
N SER A 21 35.95 18.40 28.30
CA SER A 21 34.84 19.32 28.01
C SER A 21 34.05 18.90 26.77
N LEU A 22 34.73 18.44 25.71
CA LEU A 22 34.08 17.97 24.49
C LEU A 22 33.26 16.70 24.74
N LEU A 23 33.81 15.75 25.50
CA LEU A 23 33.11 14.53 25.91
C LEU A 23 31.83 14.86 26.69
N VAL A 24 31.91 15.73 27.71
CA VAL A 24 30.74 16.16 28.50
C VAL A 24 29.68 16.82 27.63
N TYR A 25 30.09 17.68 26.68
CA TYR A 25 29.16 18.34 25.76
C TYR A 25 28.48 17.33 24.83
N CYS A 26 29.22 16.37 24.28
CA CYS A 26 28.66 15.29 23.46
C CYS A 26 27.68 14.41 24.24
N THR A 27 27.96 14.07 25.52
CA THR A 27 27.00 13.31 26.34
C THR A 27 25.74 14.11 26.62
N LEU A 28 25.86 15.42 26.92
CA LEU A 28 24.71 16.28 27.15
C LEU A 28 23.81 16.41 25.90
N LEU A 29 24.41 16.52 24.70
CA LEU A 29 23.66 16.50 23.44
C LEU A 29 22.93 15.16 23.21
N PHE A 30 23.58 14.03 23.50
CA PHE A 30 22.96 12.70 23.40
C PHE A 30 21.79 12.52 24.38
N LEU A 31 21.91 13.01 25.62
CA LEU A 31 20.82 12.93 26.60
C LEU A 31 19.62 13.83 26.21
N SER A 32 19.88 15.01 25.64
CA SER A 32 18.81 15.90 25.17
C SER A 32 18.02 15.32 23.98
N ALA A 33 18.65 14.50 23.13
CA ALA A 33 17.97 13.82 22.02
C ALA A 33 16.96 12.76 22.50
N CYS A 34 17.17 12.17 23.68
CA CYS A 34 16.23 11.23 24.29
C CYS A 34 15.05 11.93 24.98
N ALA A 35 15.23 13.17 25.46
CA ALA A 35 14.20 13.93 26.17
C ALA A 35 13.15 14.53 25.22
N ASN A 36 13.52 14.81 23.96
CA ASN A 36 12.60 15.31 22.95
C ASN A 36 11.96 14.16 22.16
N LYS A 37 11.40 13.17 22.86
CA LYS A 37 10.31 12.38 22.27
C LYS A 37 9.07 13.26 22.35
N ALA A 38 8.82 14.03 21.28
CA ALA A 38 7.52 14.65 21.10
C ALA A 38 6.50 13.51 21.13
N VAL A 39 5.79 13.38 22.25
CA VAL A 39 4.53 12.65 22.28
C VAL A 39 3.65 13.47 21.35
N ILE A 40 3.51 12.99 20.11
CA ILE A 40 2.43 13.42 19.25
C ILE A 40 1.19 12.93 20.00
N GLU A 41 0.59 13.83 20.76
CA GLU A 41 -0.73 13.67 21.32
C GLU A 41 -1.66 13.64 20.11
N LEU A 42 -1.76 12.47 19.48
CA LEU A 42 -2.81 12.20 18.53
C LEU A 42 -4.08 12.35 19.35
N ASP A 43 -4.89 13.37 19.03
CA ASP A 43 -6.24 13.48 19.56
C ASP A 43 -6.85 12.07 19.54
N PRO A 44 -7.38 11.55 20.66
CA PRO A 44 -8.11 10.30 20.60
C PRO A 44 -9.20 10.53 19.56
N VAL A 45 -9.16 9.79 18.45
CA VAL A 45 -10.26 9.72 17.50
C VAL A 45 -11.42 9.09 18.29
N THR A 46 -12.17 9.92 19.01
CA THR A 46 -13.28 9.50 19.89
C THR A 46 -14.54 9.20 19.10
N SER A 47 -14.48 9.27 17.78
CA SER A 47 -15.46 8.70 16.88
C SER A 47 -14.71 7.90 15.84
N LEU A 48 -14.65 6.58 16.04
CA LEU A 48 -14.49 5.70 14.89
C LEU A 48 -15.55 6.15 13.87
N PRO A 49 -15.18 6.45 12.61
CA PRO A 49 -16.17 6.73 11.58
C PRO A 49 -17.20 5.59 11.61
N PRO A 50 -18.48 5.88 11.29
CA PRO A 50 -19.51 4.84 11.29
C PRO A 50 -18.99 3.62 10.55
N GLU A 51 -19.17 2.44 11.15
CA GLU A 51 -18.75 1.18 10.56
C GLU A 51 -19.26 1.15 9.11
N ARG A 52 -18.32 1.14 8.16
CA ARG A 52 -18.66 1.14 6.73
C ARG A 52 -19.56 -0.07 6.50
N PRO A 53 -20.68 0.06 5.77
CA PRO A 53 -21.53 -1.08 5.49
C PRO A 53 -20.70 -2.20 4.84
N ALA A 54 -20.94 -3.43 5.29
CA ALA A 54 -20.25 -4.60 4.77
C ALA A 54 -20.48 -4.70 3.25
N VAL A 55 -19.40 -4.92 2.51
CA VAL A 55 -19.45 -5.02 1.05
C VAL A 55 -20.01 -6.39 0.65
N ASP A 56 -20.97 -6.42 -0.27
CA ASP A 56 -21.55 -7.65 -0.80
C ASP A 56 -20.47 -8.55 -1.45
N PRO A 57 -20.17 -9.73 -0.89
CA PRO A 57 -19.12 -10.61 -1.41
C PRO A 57 -19.47 -11.22 -2.77
N THR A 58 -20.74 -11.18 -3.19
CA THR A 58 -21.18 -11.71 -4.48
C THR A 58 -21.05 -10.71 -5.62
N LEU A 59 -20.72 -9.44 -5.31
CA LEU A 59 -20.60 -8.37 -6.27
C LEU A 59 -19.57 -8.67 -7.36
N GLY A 60 -18.37 -9.14 -7.01
CA GLY A 60 -17.33 -9.44 -8.00
C GLY A 60 -17.77 -10.52 -8.99
N ARG A 61 -18.50 -11.54 -8.53
CA ARG A 61 -19.07 -12.58 -9.41
C ARG A 61 -20.08 -12.00 -10.40
N ARG A 62 -20.92 -11.04 -9.97
CA ARG A 62 -21.89 -10.39 -10.87
C ARG A 62 -21.23 -9.48 -11.90
N LEU A 63 -20.13 -8.82 -11.54
CA LEU A 63 -19.44 -7.85 -12.40
C LEU A 63 -18.36 -8.46 -13.28
N HIS A 64 -17.84 -9.63 -12.93
CA HIS A 64 -16.77 -10.29 -13.68
C HIS A 64 -17.08 -10.42 -15.19
N PRO A 65 -18.27 -10.87 -15.63
CA PRO A 65 -18.59 -10.91 -17.06
C PRO A 65 -18.56 -9.53 -17.73
N THR A 66 -18.98 -8.49 -17.03
CA THR A 66 -18.94 -7.10 -17.51
C THR A 66 -17.51 -6.59 -17.66
N VAL A 67 -16.62 -6.93 -16.72
CA VAL A 67 -15.20 -6.57 -16.78
C VAL A 67 -14.52 -7.29 -17.96
N GLU A 68 -14.76 -8.59 -18.11
CA GLU A 68 -14.19 -9.36 -19.23
C GLU A 68 -14.71 -8.90 -20.60
N ALA A 69 -16.00 -8.57 -20.71
CA ALA A 69 -16.57 -8.05 -21.95
C ALA A 69 -16.00 -6.68 -22.33
N TYR A 70 -15.60 -5.87 -21.34
CA TYR A 70 -15.09 -4.52 -21.57
C TYR A 70 -13.61 -4.49 -21.90
N PHE A 71 -12.78 -5.00 -21.00
CA PHE A 71 -11.33 -4.92 -21.13
C PHE A 71 -10.75 -6.09 -21.92
N GLY A 72 -11.51 -7.18 -22.10
CA GLY A 72 -10.99 -8.42 -22.64
C GLY A 72 -10.06 -9.14 -21.66
N ARG A 73 -9.99 -10.46 -21.79
CA ARG A 73 -8.95 -11.26 -21.16
C ARG A 73 -7.73 -11.27 -22.07
N TYR A 74 -6.56 -10.92 -21.54
CA TYR A 74 -5.33 -10.96 -22.34
C TYR A 74 -5.00 -12.40 -22.75
N ALA A 75 -4.85 -12.62 -24.05
CA ALA A 75 -4.72 -13.93 -24.69
C ALA A 75 -3.30 -14.52 -24.54
N ASN A 76 -2.91 -14.81 -23.30
CA ASN A 76 -1.64 -15.45 -22.97
C ASN A 76 -1.78 -16.32 -21.72
N ASP A 77 -2.09 -17.61 -21.91
CA ASP A 77 -2.34 -18.53 -20.79
C ASP A 77 -1.12 -18.74 -19.89
N GLY A 78 0.09 -18.66 -20.44
CA GLY A 78 1.34 -18.74 -19.66
C GLY A 78 1.46 -17.58 -18.68
N LEU A 79 1.16 -16.36 -19.13
CA LEU A 79 1.16 -15.16 -18.29
C LEU A 79 0.02 -15.18 -17.28
N GLN A 80 -1.19 -15.57 -17.70
CA GLN A 80 -2.33 -15.75 -16.80
C GLN A 80 -1.98 -16.71 -15.66
N GLY A 81 -1.44 -17.87 -16.00
CA GLY A 81 -1.01 -18.87 -15.02
C GLY A 81 0.13 -18.37 -14.12
N TYR A 82 1.06 -17.56 -14.65
CA TYR A 82 2.13 -16.98 -13.85
C TYR A 82 1.60 -15.99 -12.80
N VAL A 83 0.77 -15.02 -13.21
CA VAL A 83 0.17 -14.04 -12.30
C VAL A 83 -0.70 -14.75 -11.25
N GLN A 84 -1.49 -15.75 -11.66
CA GLN A 84 -2.26 -16.59 -10.74
C GLN A 84 -1.37 -17.26 -9.69
N ARG A 85 -0.25 -17.90 -10.09
CA ARG A 85 0.68 -18.55 -9.15
C ARG A 85 1.30 -17.57 -8.15
N VAL A 86 1.75 -16.40 -8.61
CA VAL A 86 2.33 -15.38 -7.72
C VAL A 86 1.28 -14.92 -6.70
N GLY A 87 0.06 -14.63 -7.17
CA GLY A 87 -1.05 -14.24 -6.31
C GLY A 87 -1.42 -15.32 -5.28
N GLU A 88 -1.50 -16.58 -5.69
CA GLU A 88 -1.79 -17.71 -4.80
C GLU A 88 -0.70 -17.90 -3.73
N GLN A 89 0.58 -17.72 -4.08
CA GLN A 89 1.67 -17.77 -3.10
C GLN A 89 1.56 -16.66 -2.05
N LEU A 90 1.14 -15.45 -2.46
CA LEU A 90 0.88 -14.36 -1.51
C LEU A 90 -0.31 -14.71 -0.62
N VAL A 91 -1.39 -15.22 -1.20
CA VAL A 91 -2.58 -15.59 -0.45
C VAL A 91 -2.28 -16.66 0.61
N ALA A 92 -1.58 -17.73 0.23
CA ALA A 92 -1.25 -18.85 1.10
C ALA A 92 -0.37 -18.47 2.30
N ARG A 93 0.42 -17.39 2.19
CA ARG A 93 1.32 -16.92 3.26
C ARG A 93 0.66 -15.95 4.23
N ASN A 94 -0.40 -15.26 3.80
CA ASN A 94 -0.96 -14.12 4.52
C ASN A 94 -2.38 -14.35 5.05
N PHE A 95 -3.09 -15.37 4.56
CA PHE A 95 -4.49 -15.60 4.91
C PHE A 95 -4.75 -17.02 5.39
N ASN A 96 -5.50 -17.14 6.49
CA ASN A 96 -6.05 -18.40 6.96
C ASN A 96 -7.47 -18.57 6.37
N ASN A 97 -7.70 -19.67 5.64
CA ASN A 97 -8.97 -19.97 4.97
C ASN A 97 -9.51 -18.84 4.05
N PRO A 98 -8.72 -18.39 3.05
CA PRO A 98 -9.15 -17.34 2.11
C PRO A 98 -10.25 -17.81 1.15
N PRO A 99 -11.05 -16.88 0.58
CA PRO A 99 -11.88 -17.22 -0.58
C PRO A 99 -11.01 -17.62 -1.77
N VAL A 100 -11.63 -18.24 -2.78
CA VAL A 100 -10.92 -18.55 -4.04
C VAL A 100 -10.58 -17.26 -4.76
N TYR A 101 -9.29 -16.94 -4.85
CA TYR A 101 -8.79 -15.79 -5.59
C TYR A 101 -8.58 -16.10 -7.08
N ARG A 102 -9.02 -15.18 -7.93
CA ARG A 102 -8.85 -15.20 -9.38
C ARG A 102 -8.08 -13.95 -9.78
N PHE A 103 -6.85 -14.15 -10.22
CA PHE A 103 -6.02 -13.08 -10.77
C PHE A 103 -6.13 -13.13 -12.29
N THR A 104 -6.62 -12.05 -12.89
CA THR A 104 -6.87 -11.99 -14.33
C THR A 104 -6.08 -10.86 -14.96
N VAL A 105 -5.33 -11.19 -16.01
CA VAL A 105 -4.67 -10.18 -16.85
C VAL A 105 -5.66 -9.69 -17.90
N LEU A 106 -5.91 -8.39 -17.91
CA LEU A 106 -6.83 -7.72 -18.83
C LEU A 106 -6.10 -7.18 -20.07
N ASP A 107 -6.75 -7.21 -21.22
CA ASP A 107 -6.21 -6.74 -22.50
C ASP A 107 -6.36 -5.21 -22.69
N ALA A 108 -5.84 -4.46 -21.73
CA ALA A 108 -5.91 -3.00 -21.69
C ALA A 108 -4.49 -2.40 -21.62
N ASP A 109 -4.20 -1.35 -22.39
CA ASP A 109 -2.87 -0.72 -22.46
C ASP A 109 -2.61 0.31 -21.36
N GLU A 110 -3.66 0.71 -20.64
CA GLU A 110 -3.56 1.61 -19.51
C GLU A 110 -2.87 0.93 -18.33
N ALA A 111 -2.06 1.66 -17.58
CA ALA A 111 -1.36 1.13 -16.42
C ALA A 111 -2.28 1.10 -15.19
N ASN A 112 -2.96 -0.01 -14.93
CA ASN A 112 -3.91 -0.14 -13.83
C ASN A 112 -3.95 -1.55 -13.18
N THR A 113 -4.38 -1.58 -11.92
CA THR A 113 -4.68 -2.80 -11.15
C THR A 113 -5.80 -2.51 -10.18
N PHE A 114 -6.70 -3.47 -9.97
CA PHE A 114 -7.83 -3.30 -9.06
C PHE A 114 -8.43 -4.64 -8.63
N SER A 115 -9.28 -4.59 -7.63
CA SER A 115 -9.95 -5.78 -7.08
C SER A 115 -11.45 -5.56 -6.92
N LEU A 116 -12.23 -6.64 -7.08
CA LEU A 116 -13.66 -6.70 -6.80
C LEU A 116 -13.94 -7.71 -5.68
N PRO A 117 -15.03 -7.55 -4.91
CA PRO A 117 -15.26 -8.36 -3.73
C PRO A 117 -15.49 -9.82 -4.10
N GLY A 118 -15.13 -10.73 -3.20
CA GLY A 118 -15.24 -12.17 -3.45
C GLY A 118 -14.04 -12.78 -4.18
N GLY A 119 -12.88 -12.11 -4.11
CA GLY A 119 -11.60 -12.68 -4.58
C GLY A 119 -11.31 -12.47 -6.06
N TYR A 120 -11.84 -11.43 -6.70
CA TYR A 120 -11.49 -11.09 -8.08
C TYR A 120 -10.44 -9.98 -8.07
N VAL A 121 -9.29 -10.23 -8.70
CA VAL A 121 -8.19 -9.27 -8.80
C VAL A 121 -7.78 -9.17 -10.27
N TYR A 122 -7.60 -7.95 -10.74
CA TYR A 122 -7.35 -7.64 -12.14
C TYR A 122 -6.10 -6.79 -12.27
N ILE A 123 -5.30 -7.10 -13.28
CA ILE A 123 -4.13 -6.32 -13.66
C ILE A 123 -4.14 -6.14 -15.18
N THR A 124 -3.85 -4.95 -15.67
CA THR A 124 -3.82 -4.68 -17.12
C THR A 124 -2.47 -5.09 -17.72
N ARG A 125 -2.45 -5.48 -18.99
CA ARG A 125 -1.18 -5.69 -19.73
C ARG A 125 -0.34 -4.42 -19.78
N GLY A 126 -1.00 -3.25 -19.81
CA GLY A 126 -0.36 -1.94 -19.72
C GLY A 126 0.50 -1.80 -18.48
N LEU A 127 -0.03 -2.14 -17.29
CA LEU A 127 0.73 -2.05 -16.05
C LEU A 127 1.88 -3.06 -16.02
N LEU A 128 1.63 -4.30 -16.48
CA LEU A 128 2.64 -5.35 -16.54
C LEU A 128 3.86 -4.95 -17.38
N ALA A 129 3.65 -4.17 -18.45
CA ALA A 129 4.74 -3.69 -19.30
C ALA A 129 5.72 -2.73 -18.58
N TYR A 130 5.31 -2.08 -17.49
CA TYR A 130 6.15 -1.22 -16.68
C TYR A 130 6.90 -1.95 -15.56
N LEU A 131 6.51 -3.19 -15.24
CA LEU A 131 7.12 -3.94 -14.14
C LEU A 131 8.45 -4.53 -14.59
N THR A 132 9.49 -4.29 -13.80
CA THR A 132 10.86 -4.77 -14.08
C THR A 132 11.25 -5.98 -13.23
N SER A 133 10.41 -6.39 -12.28
CA SER A 133 10.67 -7.54 -11.42
C SER A 133 9.39 -8.19 -10.88
N GLU A 134 9.48 -9.49 -10.54
CA GLU A 134 8.40 -10.22 -9.85
C GLU A 134 8.08 -9.59 -8.49
N ALA A 135 9.07 -9.01 -7.81
CA ALA A 135 8.86 -8.33 -6.53
C ALA A 135 7.88 -7.14 -6.65
N GLN A 136 7.94 -6.38 -7.76
CA GLN A 136 6.99 -5.29 -8.01
C GLN A 136 5.59 -5.82 -8.31
N LEU A 137 5.48 -6.90 -9.10
CA LEU A 137 4.20 -7.59 -9.32
C LEU A 137 3.61 -8.06 -7.99
N ALA A 138 4.40 -8.74 -7.17
CA ALA A 138 3.98 -9.24 -5.88
C ALA A 138 3.53 -8.11 -4.93
N ALA A 139 4.24 -6.97 -4.93
CA ALA A 139 3.86 -5.81 -4.13
C ALA A 139 2.51 -5.22 -4.56
N LEU A 140 2.25 -5.11 -5.86
CA LEU A 140 0.96 -4.63 -6.39
C LEU A 140 -0.18 -5.59 -6.06
N LEU A 141 0.02 -6.90 -6.26
CA LEU A 141 -0.98 -7.90 -5.92
C LEU A 141 -1.24 -7.93 -4.40
N ALA A 142 -0.21 -7.80 -3.57
CA ALA A 142 -0.34 -7.72 -2.12
C ALA A 142 -1.11 -6.47 -1.66
N HIS A 143 -0.90 -5.33 -2.32
CA HIS A 143 -1.68 -4.11 -2.07
C HIS A 143 -3.18 -4.35 -2.28
N GLU A 144 -3.54 -4.95 -3.42
CA GLU A 144 -4.95 -5.28 -3.74
C GLU A 144 -5.54 -6.35 -2.81
N LEU A 145 -4.74 -7.32 -2.38
CA LEU A 145 -5.16 -8.27 -1.35
C LEU A 145 -5.46 -7.60 -0.01
N GLY A 146 -4.79 -6.47 0.32
CA GLY A 146 -5.09 -5.66 1.50
C GLY A 146 -6.50 -5.05 1.45
N HIS A 147 -6.92 -4.57 0.28
CA HIS A 147 -8.29 -4.07 0.07
C HIS A 147 -9.32 -5.18 0.26
N GLN A 148 -9.03 -6.38 -0.28
CA GLN A 148 -9.88 -7.57 -0.11
C GLN A 148 -10.00 -8.01 1.35
N ALA A 149 -8.87 -8.05 2.07
CA ALA A 149 -8.80 -8.46 3.47
C ALA A 149 -9.62 -7.56 4.40
N THR A 150 -9.59 -6.25 4.13
CA THR A 150 -10.21 -5.23 4.97
C THR A 150 -11.63 -4.88 4.53
N GLY A 151 -12.08 -5.40 3.38
CA GLY A 151 -13.32 -4.98 2.74
C GLY A 151 -13.32 -3.52 2.31
N ARG A 152 -12.15 -2.89 2.21
CA ARG A 152 -12.00 -1.47 1.87
C ARG A 152 -11.66 -1.34 0.40
N PHE A 153 -12.68 -1.05 -0.40
CA PHE A 153 -12.49 -0.76 -1.81
C PHE A 153 -12.61 0.74 -2.08
N PRO A 154 -11.93 1.26 -3.12
CA PRO A 154 -12.01 2.68 -3.50
C PRO A 154 -13.36 3.07 -4.14
N TYR A 155 -14.24 2.09 -4.45
CA TYR A 155 -15.59 2.33 -4.95
C TYR A 155 -16.64 2.18 -3.83
N ASP A 156 -17.69 3.00 -3.92
CA ASP A 156 -18.82 2.93 -2.99
C ASP A 156 -19.76 1.78 -3.36
N ALA A 157 -19.66 0.67 -2.62
CA ALA A 157 -20.52 -0.50 -2.81
C ALA A 157 -21.96 -0.29 -2.32
N SER A 158 -22.24 0.75 -1.51
CA SER A 158 -23.58 1.00 -0.97
C SER A 158 -24.58 1.50 -2.02
N HIS A 159 -24.09 2.03 -3.14
CA HIS A 159 -24.92 2.51 -4.26
C HIS A 159 -25.08 1.47 -5.39
N VAL A 160 -24.71 0.21 -5.15
CA VAL A 160 -24.96 -0.90 -6.09
C VAL A 160 -26.26 -1.62 -5.71
N GLU A 161 -27.33 -0.86 -5.46
CA GLU A 161 -28.69 -1.38 -5.47
C GLU A 161 -29.28 -1.15 -6.87
N GLY A 162 -29.45 -2.22 -7.64
CA GLY A 162 -30.00 -2.17 -9.00
C GLY A 162 -28.96 -2.27 -10.11
N GLY A 163 -28.53 -3.51 -10.41
CA GLY A 163 -27.74 -3.82 -11.60
C GLY A 163 -26.26 -3.43 -11.52
N ALA A 164 -25.44 -4.05 -12.38
CA ALA A 164 -24.02 -3.77 -12.49
C ALA A 164 -23.78 -2.26 -12.76
N PRO A 165 -22.76 -1.61 -12.15
CA PRO A 165 -22.33 -0.28 -12.58
C PRO A 165 -22.16 -0.23 -14.10
N SER A 166 -22.66 0.85 -14.71
CA SER A 166 -22.38 1.11 -16.13
C SER A 166 -20.86 1.16 -16.33
N LEU A 167 -20.39 0.71 -17.50
CA LEU A 167 -18.96 0.64 -17.81
C LEU A 167 -18.24 1.98 -17.61
N GLN A 168 -18.89 3.10 -17.93
CA GLN A 168 -18.41 4.47 -17.64
C GLN A 168 -18.24 4.80 -16.15
N ARG A 169 -18.90 4.05 -15.25
CA ARG A 169 -18.79 4.19 -13.79
C ARG A 169 -17.68 3.31 -13.24
N LEU A 170 -17.47 2.12 -13.82
CA LEU A 170 -16.28 1.29 -13.58
C LEU A 170 -15.03 2.05 -14.02
N GLU A 171 -15.01 2.63 -15.22
CA GLU A 171 -13.89 3.46 -15.68
C GLU A 171 -13.59 4.63 -14.75
N ARG A 172 -14.61 5.37 -14.27
CA ARG A 172 -14.38 6.50 -13.35
C ARG A 172 -13.82 6.07 -12.01
N ALA A 173 -14.32 4.96 -11.45
CA ALA A 173 -13.81 4.43 -10.19
C ALA A 173 -12.39 3.82 -10.35
N LEU A 174 -12.09 3.27 -11.53
CA LEU A 174 -10.82 2.60 -11.82
C LEU A 174 -9.72 3.57 -12.30
N TYR A 175 -10.05 4.68 -12.98
CA TYR A 175 -9.08 5.62 -13.54
C TYR A 175 -8.92 6.94 -12.76
N ALA A 176 -9.87 7.34 -11.90
CA ALA A 176 -9.81 8.66 -11.25
C ALA A 176 -9.28 8.66 -9.80
N GLY A 177 -9.02 7.51 -9.19
CA GLY A 177 -8.45 7.43 -7.84
C GLY A 177 -9.24 8.15 -6.72
N ALA A 178 -10.53 8.47 -6.93
CA ALA A 178 -11.32 9.31 -6.02
C ALA A 178 -12.80 8.90 -5.93
N THR A 179 -13.40 9.23 -4.79
CA THR A 179 -14.73 8.83 -4.28
C THR A 179 -15.92 9.31 -5.11
N ILE A 180 -16.97 8.48 -5.15
CA ILE A 180 -18.25 8.73 -5.84
C ILE A 180 -19.14 9.60 -4.93
N PRO A 181 -19.49 10.86 -5.29
CA PRO A 181 -20.57 11.57 -4.62
C PRO A 181 -21.93 11.06 -5.12
N ALA A 182 -22.84 10.88 -4.17
CA ALA A 182 -24.22 10.47 -4.41
C ALA A 182 -25.06 11.61 -5.02
N PHE A 183 -26.09 11.22 -5.79
CA PHE A 183 -27.23 12.00 -6.26
C PHE A 183 -27.01 13.05 -7.36
N LEU A 184 -27.71 12.87 -8.48
CA LEU A 184 -28.87 13.70 -8.86
C LEU A 184 -29.80 12.86 -9.79
N PRO A 185 -31.12 12.88 -9.59
CA PRO A 185 -32.07 12.30 -10.56
C PRO A 185 -32.16 13.19 -11.81
N SER A 186 -32.73 12.60 -12.87
CA SER A 186 -33.00 13.19 -14.20
C SER A 186 -33.50 14.62 -14.17
#